data_AF-A0A7R9KQE8-F1
#
_entry.id   AF-A0A7R9KQE8-F1
#
_cell.length_a   1.000
_cell.length_b   1.000
_cell.length_c   1.000
_cell.angle_alpha   90.00
_cell.angle_beta   90.00
_cell.angle_gamma   90.00
#
_symmetry.space_group_name_H-M   'P 1'
#
loop_
_entity.id
_entity.type
_entity.pdbx_description
1 polymer ?
#
loop_
_entity_poly.entity_id
_entity_poly.type
_entity_poly.pdbx_seq_one_letter_code
_entity_poly.pdbx_strand_id
1 'polypeptide(L)'
;MSSKTSGKQFSDRLLDPLEESMAKMLATDYVQKILMTGEMSDENIRYAQKNWKRSKDIVPKSTLDMMRRAYSLAVTETDRKILEPFVTTIAADLDKYYDRFERQLGGIGDDLKAQPMDAITVDYTIMHYQELKRGSILRMILTQMVGIWLIDKLHEYLKHEPRYRPNPLATNLLFLDFDPNAITTGFKSVIDRNGGHISAAEELELIQFAKELIDMEIKFHLNEDLLDDGTFFYTVKRFASPPESPINCVLFEDSLTGITGAVASALLTMMSVASLLVSWSQRLSHLYLYNGIFGLGAGAWINAKNVWTIELWQHRSAPVLQLSALMFGVGSILGPLIDDPYLIGHIKQLTVIDNTPIDGLTGAVDKRNHHKKKQQIVKNQRYFGEFRCHECSWRWSSGYCWLSFKQQCKKCGQWSQPINMRELDKSGLVKPGREPHQTDKCQKCRSLGYDCNQNKPGELVANKRYFGEFRCHKCHRHWYSAACWLGFKQQCNGCDQWSDPSNMRQLRPTDHPDDSHVPHRMDKCQKCQALGADCSRRD
;
A
#
# COMPACT_ATOMS: atom_id res chain seq x y z
N MET A 1 23.40 42.21 9.12
CA MET A 1 23.69 43.64 8.93
C MET A 1 23.97 43.88 7.45
N SER A 2 23.08 44.68 6.84
CA SER A 2 23.14 45.37 5.53
C SER A 2 23.41 44.58 4.23
N SER A 3 22.42 43.82 3.73
CA SER A 3 22.30 43.46 2.31
C SER A 3 21.73 44.60 1.43
N LYS A 4 21.43 45.77 2.00
CA LYS A 4 20.94 46.97 1.25
C LYS A 4 22.02 47.64 0.37
N THR A 5 23.21 47.08 0.26
CA THR A 5 24.39 47.73 -0.34
C THR A 5 24.49 47.63 -1.86
N SER A 6 23.68 46.83 -2.55
CA SER A 6 23.85 46.66 -4.01
C SER A 6 23.17 47.72 -4.87
N GLY A 7 22.29 48.57 -4.32
CA GLY A 7 21.51 49.54 -5.11
C GLY A 7 20.54 48.92 -6.13
N LYS A 8 20.53 47.59 -6.27
CA LYS A 8 19.67 46.83 -7.18
C LYS A 8 18.24 46.78 -6.64
N GLN A 9 17.26 46.78 -7.55
CA GLN A 9 15.87 46.51 -7.22
C GLN A 9 15.71 45.09 -6.66
N PHE A 10 14.66 44.86 -5.87
CA PHE A 10 14.46 43.58 -5.20
C PHE A 10 14.22 42.45 -6.21
N SER A 11 13.43 42.72 -7.25
CA SER A 11 13.20 41.75 -8.33
C SER A 11 14.47 41.36 -9.07
N ASP A 12 15.42 42.28 -9.25
CA ASP A 12 16.70 41.97 -9.91
C ASP A 12 17.55 41.06 -9.02
N ARG A 13 17.56 41.29 -7.69
CA ARG A 13 18.25 40.39 -6.75
C ARG A 13 17.67 38.97 -6.73
N LEU A 14 16.36 38.82 -7.02
CA LEU A 14 15.72 37.50 -7.16
C LEU A 14 16.11 36.80 -8.48
N LEU A 15 16.30 37.56 -9.55
CA LEU A 15 16.51 37.04 -10.91
C LEU A 15 17.98 36.86 -11.29
N ASP A 16 18.90 37.70 -10.78
CA ASP A 16 20.34 37.59 -11.04
C ASP A 16 20.88 36.16 -10.83
N PRO A 17 20.51 35.44 -9.74
CA PRO A 17 21.00 34.09 -9.51
C PRO A 17 20.47 33.05 -10.52
N LEU A 18 19.44 33.39 -11.30
CA LEU A 18 18.82 32.51 -12.28
C LEU A 18 19.54 32.58 -13.64
N GLU A 19 20.36 33.61 -13.89
CA GLU A 19 21.13 33.73 -15.14
C GLU A 19 22.07 32.55 -15.35
N GLU A 20 22.61 31.96 -14.28
CA GLU A 20 23.45 30.76 -14.35
C GLU A 20 22.66 29.53 -14.83
N SER A 21 21.47 29.29 -14.25
CA SER A 21 20.59 28.18 -14.67
C SER A 21 20.15 28.36 -16.12
N MET A 22 19.84 29.59 -16.52
CA MET A 22 19.53 29.91 -17.91
C MET A 22 20.71 29.65 -18.85
N ALA A 23 21.93 30.05 -18.48
CA ALA A 23 23.12 29.77 -19.29
C ALA A 23 23.35 28.25 -19.46
N LYS A 24 23.09 27.46 -18.41
CA LYS A 24 23.12 25.99 -18.49
C LYS A 24 22.06 25.45 -19.46
N MET A 25 20.82 25.94 -19.38
CA MET A 25 19.76 25.58 -20.33
C MET A 25 20.16 25.90 -21.77
N LEU A 26 20.66 27.10 -22.03
CA LEU A 26 21.10 27.52 -23.36
C LEU A 26 22.24 26.66 -23.90
N ALA A 27 23.09 26.12 -23.01
CA ALA A 27 24.17 25.21 -23.39
C ALA A 27 23.69 23.77 -23.67
N THR A 28 22.43 23.42 -23.40
CA THR A 28 21.94 22.06 -23.67
C THR A 28 21.84 21.78 -25.17
N ASP A 29 22.16 20.53 -25.52
CA ASP A 29 22.09 20.02 -26.89
C ASP A 29 20.68 20.16 -27.48
N TYR A 30 19.64 20.02 -26.67
CA TYR A 30 18.25 20.17 -27.09
C TYR A 30 17.95 21.60 -27.56
N VAL A 31 18.29 22.60 -26.74
CA VAL A 31 18.11 24.01 -27.06
C VAL A 31 18.97 24.38 -28.26
N GLN A 32 20.25 24.00 -28.27
CA GLN A 32 21.12 24.27 -29.40
C GLN A 32 20.60 23.62 -30.70
N LYS A 33 20.13 22.37 -30.70
CA LYS A 33 19.60 21.73 -31.92
C LYS A 33 18.33 22.42 -32.41
N ILE A 34 17.34 22.60 -31.53
CA ILE A 34 16.06 23.21 -31.93
C ILE A 34 16.24 24.65 -32.39
N LEU A 35 17.04 25.44 -31.69
CA LEU A 35 17.24 26.84 -32.02
C LEU A 35 18.11 27.03 -33.26
N MET A 36 19.12 26.18 -33.47
CA MET A 36 20.13 26.43 -34.50
C MET A 36 19.80 25.78 -35.84
N THR A 37 19.23 24.58 -35.84
CA THR A 37 18.90 23.88 -37.09
C THR A 37 17.44 24.05 -37.47
N GLY A 38 16.57 24.34 -36.49
CA GLY A 38 15.13 24.27 -36.67
C GLY A 38 14.64 22.85 -36.94
N GLU A 39 15.49 21.84 -36.84
CA GLU A 39 15.13 20.43 -37.01
C GLU A 39 14.76 19.86 -35.65
N MET A 40 13.48 19.54 -35.46
CA MET A 40 13.05 18.67 -34.38
C MET A 40 13.04 17.23 -34.90
N SER A 41 13.68 16.31 -34.18
CA SER A 41 13.49 14.88 -34.44
C SER A 41 12.01 14.52 -34.26
N ASP A 42 11.56 13.45 -34.91
CA ASP A 42 10.19 12.91 -34.71
C ASP A 42 9.91 12.62 -33.23
N GLU A 43 10.93 12.25 -32.48
CA GLU A 43 10.87 12.06 -31.02
C GLU A 43 10.60 13.36 -30.27
N ASN A 44 11.30 14.45 -30.62
CA ASN A 44 11.05 15.78 -30.05
C ASN A 44 9.65 16.30 -30.42
N ILE A 45 9.17 16.03 -31.64
CA ILE A 45 7.81 16.39 -32.06
C ILE A 45 6.78 15.61 -31.23
N ARG A 46 6.96 14.30 -31.05
CA ARG A 46 6.09 13.49 -30.19
C ARG A 46 6.12 13.95 -28.74
N TYR A 47 7.29 14.31 -28.22
CA TYR A 47 7.44 14.88 -26.88
C TYR A 47 6.70 16.22 -26.75
N ALA A 48 6.88 17.12 -27.70
CA ALA A 48 6.18 18.40 -27.75
C ALA A 48 4.66 18.23 -27.85
N GLN A 49 4.16 17.29 -28.68
CA GLN A 49 2.74 16.94 -28.77
C GLN A 49 2.19 16.42 -27.43
N LYS A 50 2.97 15.57 -26.74
CA LYS A 50 2.62 14.99 -25.44
C LYS A 50 2.53 16.07 -24.36
N ASN A 51 3.48 16.99 -24.32
CA ASN A 51 3.48 18.11 -23.37
C ASN A 51 2.43 19.16 -23.71
N TRP A 52 2.20 19.44 -24.99
CA TRP A 52 1.19 20.40 -25.41
C TRP A 52 -0.18 20.09 -24.82
N LYS A 53 -0.63 18.83 -24.88
CA LYS A 53 -1.98 18.48 -24.41
C LYS A 53 -2.10 18.73 -22.91
N ARG A 54 -1.06 18.32 -22.18
CA ARG A 54 -0.96 18.50 -20.72
C ARG A 54 -0.96 19.99 -20.37
N SER A 55 -0.21 20.78 -21.12
CA SER A 55 -0.13 22.23 -20.98
C SER A 55 -1.36 22.98 -21.46
N LYS A 56 -2.22 22.42 -22.32
CA LYS A 56 -3.46 23.07 -22.75
C LYS A 56 -4.57 22.93 -21.71
N ASP A 57 -4.70 21.76 -21.10
CA ASP A 57 -5.83 21.49 -20.20
C ASP A 57 -5.60 21.99 -18.77
N ILE A 58 -4.34 21.98 -18.29
CA ILE A 58 -4.02 22.13 -16.87
C ILE A 58 -3.35 23.46 -16.57
N VAL A 59 -2.28 23.78 -17.29
CA VAL A 59 -1.49 25.00 -17.07
C VAL A 59 -2.33 26.27 -17.18
N PRO A 60 -3.27 26.44 -18.14
CA PRO A 60 -4.00 27.70 -18.27
C PRO A 60 -4.95 27.85 -17.10
N LYS A 61 -5.54 26.75 -16.60
CA LYS A 61 -6.41 26.78 -15.44
C LYS A 61 -5.63 27.07 -14.15
N SER A 62 -4.51 26.39 -13.90
CA SER A 62 -3.71 26.61 -12.69
C SER A 62 -3.09 28.00 -12.68
N THR A 63 -2.53 28.44 -13.81
CA THR A 63 -2.00 29.78 -13.99
C THR A 63 -3.09 30.83 -13.81
N LEU A 64 -4.26 30.66 -14.43
CA LEU A 64 -5.36 31.62 -14.30
C LEU A 64 -5.91 31.68 -12.87
N ASP A 65 -6.07 30.54 -12.20
CA ASP A 65 -6.52 30.49 -10.81
C ASP A 65 -5.50 31.16 -9.89
N MET A 66 -4.21 30.98 -10.14
CA MET A 66 -3.15 31.67 -9.41
C MET A 66 -3.13 33.18 -9.69
N MET A 67 -3.29 33.61 -10.94
CA MET A 67 -3.36 35.04 -11.29
C MET A 67 -4.61 35.71 -10.73
N ARG A 68 -5.77 35.02 -10.74
CA ARG A 68 -6.99 35.50 -10.07
C ARG A 68 -6.79 35.63 -8.57
N ARG A 69 -6.09 34.68 -7.95
CA ARG A 69 -5.79 34.73 -6.52
C ARG A 69 -4.82 35.87 -6.20
N ALA A 70 -3.74 36.02 -6.97
CA ALA A 70 -2.80 37.13 -6.85
C ALA A 70 -3.52 38.49 -7.02
N TYR A 71 -4.39 38.62 -8.02
CA TYR A 71 -5.24 39.79 -8.23
C TYR A 71 -6.14 40.08 -7.01
N SER A 72 -6.76 39.04 -6.43
CA SER A 72 -7.61 39.21 -5.23
C SER A 72 -6.82 39.62 -3.98
N LEU A 73 -5.53 39.29 -3.92
CA LEU A 73 -4.63 39.63 -2.82
C LEU A 73 -3.89 40.97 -3.04
N ALA A 74 -3.98 41.54 -4.24
CA ALA A 74 -3.36 42.81 -4.56
C ALA A 74 -3.95 43.92 -3.69
N VAL A 75 -3.10 44.50 -2.85
CA VAL A 75 -3.46 45.53 -1.87
C VAL A 75 -3.65 46.88 -2.55
N THR A 76 -2.83 47.20 -3.56
CA THR A 76 -2.87 48.48 -4.25
C THR A 76 -3.64 48.39 -5.56
N GLU A 77 -4.32 49.48 -5.93
CA GLU A 77 -5.00 49.60 -7.21
C GLU A 77 -4.02 49.53 -8.39
N THR A 78 -2.79 50.02 -8.20
CA THR A 78 -1.72 49.91 -9.19
C THR A 78 -1.36 48.46 -9.47
N ASP A 79 -1.23 47.62 -8.43
CA ASP A 79 -0.96 46.18 -8.61
C ASP A 79 -2.11 45.48 -9.33
N ARG A 80 -3.37 45.83 -9.01
CA ARG A 80 -4.55 45.30 -9.72
C ARG A 80 -4.53 45.66 -11.20
N LYS A 81 -4.27 46.92 -11.55
CA LYS A 81 -4.18 47.37 -12.94
C LYS A 81 -3.07 46.66 -13.72
N ILE A 82 -1.94 46.35 -13.07
CA ILE A 82 -0.88 45.56 -13.69
C ILE A 82 -1.32 44.11 -13.88
N LEU A 83 -2.02 43.50 -12.92
CA LEU A 83 -2.45 42.11 -12.97
C LEU A 83 -3.73 41.88 -13.79
N GLU A 84 -4.54 42.90 -14.05
CA GLU A 84 -5.85 42.80 -14.72
C GLU A 84 -5.78 42.20 -16.14
N PRO A 85 -4.84 42.61 -17.02
CA PRO A 85 -4.71 41.99 -18.35
C PRO A 85 -4.46 40.47 -18.25
N PHE A 86 -3.71 40.02 -17.24
CA PHE A 86 -3.39 38.61 -17.03
C PHE A 86 -4.59 37.78 -16.58
N VAL A 87 -5.54 38.39 -15.89
CA VAL A 87 -6.76 37.69 -15.47
C VAL A 87 -7.79 37.65 -16.61
N THR A 88 -7.78 38.66 -17.47
CA THR A 88 -8.83 38.88 -18.48
C THR A 88 -8.47 38.36 -19.87
N THR A 89 -7.23 38.51 -20.32
CA THR A 89 -6.83 38.21 -21.70
C THR A 89 -5.98 36.95 -21.84
N ILE A 90 -5.15 36.63 -20.85
CA ILE A 90 -4.20 35.50 -20.94
C ILE A 90 -4.87 34.17 -21.25
N ALA A 91 -6.05 33.89 -20.71
CA ALA A 91 -6.74 32.64 -21.00
C ALA A 91 -7.07 32.52 -22.49
N ALA A 92 -7.60 33.58 -23.08
CA ALA A 92 -7.93 33.62 -24.50
C ALA A 92 -6.68 33.60 -25.40
N ASP A 93 -5.58 34.23 -24.95
CA ASP A 93 -4.33 34.27 -25.72
C ASP A 93 -3.57 32.94 -25.61
N LEU A 94 -3.60 32.27 -24.46
CA LEU A 94 -3.09 30.91 -24.30
C LEU A 94 -3.87 29.92 -25.16
N ASP A 95 -5.20 30.00 -25.19
CA ASP A 95 -6.02 29.13 -26.05
C ASP A 95 -5.65 29.30 -27.54
N LYS A 96 -5.52 30.55 -28.02
CA LYS A 96 -5.08 30.82 -29.39
C LYS A 96 -3.67 30.29 -29.66
N TYR A 97 -2.76 30.48 -28.72
CA TYR A 97 -1.39 29.97 -28.81
C TYR A 97 -1.39 28.44 -28.95
N TYR A 98 -2.11 27.73 -28.08
CA TYR A 98 -2.20 26.28 -28.12
C TYR A 98 -2.85 25.79 -29.43
N ASP A 99 -3.91 26.45 -29.92
CA ASP A 99 -4.54 26.10 -31.19
C ASP A 99 -3.63 26.33 -32.42
N ARG A 100 -2.74 27.33 -32.39
CA ARG A 100 -1.72 27.50 -33.43
C ARG A 100 -0.67 26.41 -33.35
N PHE A 101 -0.19 26.12 -32.14
CA PHE A 101 0.85 25.12 -31.93
C PHE A 101 0.38 23.71 -32.34
N GLU A 102 -0.87 23.34 -32.02
CA GLU A 102 -1.47 22.06 -32.44
C GLU A 102 -1.49 21.89 -33.95
N ARG A 103 -1.90 22.94 -34.67
CA ARG A 103 -1.95 22.95 -36.13
C ARG A 103 -0.57 22.76 -36.75
N GLN A 104 0.47 23.30 -36.12
CA GLN A 104 1.85 23.17 -36.59
C GLN A 104 2.45 21.80 -36.32
N LEU A 105 2.02 21.14 -35.25
CA LEU A 105 2.42 19.76 -34.96
C LEU A 105 1.71 18.72 -35.84
N GLY A 106 0.88 19.14 -36.80
CA GLY A 106 0.12 18.22 -37.67
C GLY A 106 -1.07 17.56 -36.97
N GLY A 107 -1.55 18.15 -35.87
CA GLY A 107 -2.56 17.55 -35.00
C GLY A 107 -1.98 16.54 -34.01
N ILE A 108 -2.82 16.10 -33.06
CA ILE A 108 -2.42 15.16 -32.01
C ILE A 108 -3.24 13.89 -32.14
N GLY A 109 -2.53 12.78 -32.32
CA GLY A 109 -3.12 11.45 -32.38
C GLY A 109 -3.94 11.11 -31.12
N ASP A 110 -5.00 10.34 -31.30
CA ASP A 110 -5.88 9.94 -30.19
C ASP A 110 -5.17 9.07 -29.14
N ASP A 111 -4.07 8.41 -29.52
CA ASP A 111 -3.18 7.66 -28.64
C ASP A 111 -2.44 8.57 -27.64
N LEU A 112 -1.94 9.71 -28.11
CA LEU A 112 -1.31 10.73 -27.25
C LEU A 112 -2.34 11.40 -26.35
N LYS A 113 -3.61 11.47 -26.77
CA LYS A 113 -4.70 11.97 -25.93
C LYS A 113 -4.96 11.09 -24.70
N ALA A 114 -4.66 9.80 -24.74
CA ALA A 114 -4.96 8.87 -23.65
C ALA A 114 -3.83 8.73 -22.61
N GLN A 115 -2.64 9.33 -22.83
CA GLN A 115 -1.51 9.13 -21.93
C GLN A 115 -1.63 9.92 -20.62
N PRO A 116 -1.22 9.34 -19.47
CA PRO A 116 -1.19 10.04 -18.19
C PRO A 116 -0.15 11.18 -18.20
N MET A 117 -0.26 12.14 -17.28
CA MET A 117 0.77 13.16 -17.07
C MET A 117 2.11 12.53 -16.65
N ASP A 118 3.22 13.15 -17.05
CA ASP A 118 4.54 12.76 -16.55
C ASP A 118 4.79 13.37 -15.17
N ALA A 119 5.79 12.83 -14.50
CA ALA A 119 6.28 13.26 -13.20
C ALA A 119 6.49 14.78 -13.09
N ILE A 120 7.19 15.37 -14.06
CA ILE A 120 7.64 16.76 -14.01
C ILE A 120 6.43 17.70 -14.14
N THR A 121 5.50 17.40 -15.06
CA THR A 121 4.24 18.14 -15.18
C THR A 121 3.43 18.11 -13.87
N VAL A 122 3.36 16.94 -13.23
CA VAL A 122 2.62 16.76 -11.96
C VAL A 122 3.29 17.58 -10.86
N ASP A 123 4.60 17.50 -10.73
CA ASP A 123 5.36 18.21 -9.70
C ASP A 123 5.25 19.73 -9.87
N TYR A 124 5.36 20.22 -11.11
CA TYR A 124 5.16 21.62 -11.45
C TYR A 124 3.75 22.11 -11.10
N THR A 125 2.72 21.33 -11.43
CA THR A 125 1.31 21.64 -11.09
C THR A 125 1.08 21.65 -9.57
N ILE A 126 1.71 20.73 -8.85
CA ILE A 126 1.59 20.63 -7.40
C ILE A 126 2.23 21.81 -6.71
N MET A 127 3.42 22.22 -7.16
CA MET A 127 4.06 23.43 -6.70
C MET A 127 3.15 24.66 -6.88
N HIS A 128 2.54 24.84 -8.07
CA HIS A 128 1.57 25.94 -8.30
C HIS A 128 0.43 25.90 -7.29
N TYR A 129 -0.14 24.72 -7.03
CA TYR A 129 -1.23 24.55 -6.08
C TYR A 129 -0.81 24.80 -4.63
N GLN A 130 0.41 24.41 -4.25
CA GLN A 130 0.97 24.68 -2.93
C GLN A 130 1.13 26.19 -2.70
N GLU A 131 1.59 26.93 -3.71
CA GLU A 131 1.73 28.39 -3.62
C GLU A 131 0.37 29.11 -3.57
N LEU A 132 -0.60 28.62 -4.34
CA LEU A 132 -1.99 29.08 -4.25
C LEU A 132 -2.53 28.95 -2.81
N LYS A 133 -2.22 27.82 -2.15
CA LYS A 133 -2.65 27.53 -0.77
C LYS A 133 -1.92 28.39 0.26
N ARG A 134 -0.63 28.68 0.06
CA ARG A 134 0.17 29.54 0.95
C ARG A 134 -0.35 30.98 0.97
N GLY A 135 -0.94 31.45 -0.13
CA GLY A 135 -1.60 32.75 -0.17
C GLY A 135 -0.64 33.95 -0.20
N SER A 136 0.64 33.74 -0.57
CA SER A 136 1.60 34.82 -0.75
C SER A 136 1.55 35.37 -2.17
N ILE A 137 1.16 36.64 -2.33
CA ILE A 137 1.15 37.32 -3.64
C ILE A 137 2.53 37.32 -4.29
N LEU A 138 3.60 37.51 -3.50
CA LEU A 138 4.98 37.50 -4.01
C LEU A 138 5.34 36.16 -4.62
N ARG A 139 5.03 35.04 -3.95
CA ARG A 139 5.36 33.71 -4.46
C ARG A 139 4.52 33.34 -5.69
N MET A 140 3.24 33.72 -5.71
CA MET A 140 2.38 33.51 -6.88
C MET A 140 2.87 34.28 -8.11
N ILE A 141 3.22 35.55 -7.95
CA ILE A 141 3.75 36.36 -9.05
C ILE A 141 5.13 35.83 -9.47
N LEU A 142 6.00 35.49 -8.53
CA LEU A 142 7.32 34.94 -8.83
C LEU A 142 7.23 33.63 -9.60
N THR A 143 6.30 32.74 -9.23
CA THR A 143 6.05 31.48 -9.95
C THR A 143 5.73 31.70 -11.43
N GLN A 144 4.93 32.73 -11.74
CA GLN A 144 4.58 33.08 -13.12
C GLN A 144 5.66 33.88 -13.82
N MET A 145 6.36 34.74 -13.07
CA MET A 145 7.41 35.59 -13.61
C MET A 145 8.61 34.80 -14.09
N VAL A 146 9.01 33.72 -13.40
CA VAL A 146 10.21 32.94 -13.79
C VAL A 146 10.06 32.36 -15.19
N GLY A 147 8.92 31.73 -15.51
CA GLY A 147 8.67 31.19 -16.85
C GLY A 147 8.64 32.28 -17.93
N ILE A 148 7.98 33.41 -17.68
CA ILE A 148 7.89 34.50 -18.66
C ILE A 148 9.24 35.21 -18.85
N TRP A 149 9.99 35.40 -17.76
CA TRP A 149 11.35 35.94 -17.79
C TRP A 149 12.30 35.03 -18.58
N LEU A 150 12.18 33.71 -18.41
CA LEU A 150 12.97 32.74 -19.16
C LEU A 150 12.70 32.84 -20.66
N ILE A 151 11.42 32.98 -21.05
CA ILE A 151 11.01 33.18 -22.45
C ILE A 151 11.55 34.50 -22.99
N ASP A 152 11.44 35.59 -22.23
CA ASP A 152 11.97 36.92 -22.61
C ASP A 152 13.47 36.86 -22.89
N LYS A 153 14.24 36.23 -21.99
CA LYS A 153 15.68 36.10 -22.14
C LYS A 153 16.09 35.15 -23.27
N LEU A 154 15.35 34.08 -23.47
CA LEU A 154 15.57 33.18 -24.60
C LEU A 154 15.33 33.92 -25.93
N HIS A 155 14.29 34.74 -25.98
CA HIS A 155 14.00 35.58 -27.13
C HIS A 155 15.07 36.67 -27.36
N GLU A 156 15.56 37.32 -26.30
CA GLU A 156 16.67 38.27 -26.37
C GLU A 156 17.96 37.60 -26.90
N TYR A 157 18.30 36.43 -26.35
CA TYR A 157 19.45 35.65 -26.80
C TYR A 157 19.36 35.31 -28.29
N LEU A 158 18.19 34.84 -28.75
CA LEU A 158 17.97 34.45 -30.14
C LEU A 158 18.02 35.59 -31.14
N LYS A 159 17.66 36.81 -30.74
CA LYS A 159 17.84 38.00 -31.58
C LYS A 159 19.30 38.28 -31.90
N HIS A 160 20.22 37.86 -31.02
CA HIS A 160 21.64 38.14 -31.13
C HIS A 160 22.47 36.96 -31.62
N GLU A 161 21.93 35.74 -31.68
CA GLU A 161 22.64 34.55 -32.16
C GLU A 161 22.70 34.53 -33.70
N PRO A 162 23.87 34.71 -34.34
CA PRO A 162 23.99 34.83 -35.80
C PRO A 162 23.57 33.56 -36.56
N ARG A 163 23.60 32.41 -35.89
CA ARG A 163 23.23 31.11 -36.45
C ARG A 163 21.72 30.85 -36.39
N TYR A 164 20.95 31.64 -35.64
CA TYR A 164 19.51 31.47 -35.54
C TYR A 164 18.85 31.70 -36.90
N ARG A 165 18.19 30.66 -37.41
CA ARG A 165 17.31 30.77 -38.58
C ARG A 165 15.87 30.68 -38.09
N PRO A 166 15.05 31.73 -38.28
CA PRO A 166 13.67 31.69 -37.83
C PRO A 166 12.91 30.56 -38.54
N ASN A 167 12.69 29.46 -37.83
CA ASN A 167 11.76 28.41 -38.24
C ASN A 167 10.36 28.81 -37.73
N PRO A 168 9.28 28.68 -38.54
CA PRO A 168 7.91 28.88 -38.08
C PRO A 168 7.58 28.19 -36.74
N LEU A 169 8.07 26.97 -36.50
CA LEU A 169 7.90 26.25 -35.23
C LEU A 169 8.61 26.96 -34.07
N ALA A 170 9.89 27.31 -34.23
CA ALA A 170 10.64 28.06 -33.21
C ALA A 170 10.02 29.45 -32.96
N THR A 171 9.57 30.10 -34.03
CA THR A 171 8.92 31.42 -33.99
C THR A 171 7.55 31.34 -33.33
N ASN A 172 6.86 30.21 -33.31
CA ASN A 172 5.60 30.09 -32.55
C ASN A 172 5.80 29.51 -31.16
N LEU A 173 6.87 28.75 -30.89
CA LEU A 173 7.25 28.32 -29.54
C LEU A 173 7.67 29.47 -28.63
N LEU A 174 8.24 30.53 -29.22
CA LEU A 174 8.89 31.61 -28.48
C LEU A 174 8.11 32.92 -28.53
N PHE A 175 7.20 33.08 -29.50
CA PHE A 175 6.44 34.31 -29.68
C PHE A 175 5.00 34.05 -29.29
N LEU A 176 4.73 34.30 -28.02
CA LEU A 176 3.39 34.57 -27.54
C LEU A 176 2.94 35.90 -28.18
N ASP A 177 1.64 36.08 -28.43
CA ASP A 177 1.11 37.34 -29.02
C ASP A 177 1.23 38.55 -28.06
N PHE A 178 1.90 38.38 -26.92
CA PHE A 178 2.15 39.39 -25.92
C PHE A 178 3.64 39.71 -25.81
N ASP A 179 3.96 40.92 -25.38
CA ASP A 179 5.34 41.37 -25.13
C ASP A 179 5.83 40.82 -23.78
N PRO A 180 6.70 39.79 -23.75
CA PRO A 180 7.16 39.18 -22.50
C PRO A 180 7.99 40.14 -21.65
N ASN A 181 8.62 41.15 -22.24
CA ASN A 181 9.35 42.19 -21.51
C ASN A 181 8.38 43.11 -20.77
N ALA A 182 7.32 43.57 -21.43
CA ALA A 182 6.29 44.40 -20.80
C ALA A 182 5.66 43.69 -19.58
N ILE A 183 5.41 42.38 -19.71
CA ILE A 183 4.91 41.54 -18.62
C ILE A 183 5.91 41.43 -17.49
N THR A 184 7.15 41.04 -17.81
CA THR A 184 8.22 40.87 -16.83
C THR A 184 8.45 42.16 -16.06
N THR A 185 8.47 43.30 -16.76
CA THR A 185 8.56 44.63 -16.16
C THR A 185 7.38 44.94 -15.22
N GLY A 186 6.16 44.58 -15.61
CA GLY A 186 4.98 44.68 -14.74
C GLY A 186 5.12 43.86 -13.46
N PHE A 187 5.51 42.59 -13.57
CA PHE A 187 5.69 41.71 -12.41
C PHE A 187 6.84 42.15 -11.51
N LYS A 188 7.98 42.57 -12.07
CA LYS A 188 9.07 43.20 -11.31
C LYS A 188 8.56 44.36 -10.47
N SER A 189 7.76 45.25 -11.07
CA SER A 189 7.16 46.39 -10.39
C SER A 189 6.27 46.00 -9.20
N VAL A 190 5.47 44.93 -9.34
CA VAL A 190 4.64 44.42 -8.23
C VAL A 190 5.50 43.78 -7.14
N ILE A 191 6.52 43.00 -7.53
CA ILE A 191 7.47 42.36 -6.61
C ILE A 191 8.25 43.39 -5.81
N ASP A 192 8.77 44.45 -6.44
CA ASP A 192 9.53 45.49 -5.76
C ASP A 192 8.69 46.24 -4.74
N ARG A 193 7.43 46.57 -5.09
CA ARG A 193 6.50 47.23 -4.16
C ARG A 193 6.15 46.35 -2.96
N ASN A 194 5.91 45.07 -3.19
CA ASN A 194 5.49 44.14 -2.14
C ASN A 194 6.67 43.56 -1.35
N GLY A 195 7.88 43.56 -1.92
CA GLY A 195 9.10 43.00 -1.33
C GLY A 195 9.87 43.97 -0.44
N GLY A 196 9.59 45.28 -0.47
CA GLY A 196 10.33 46.28 0.30
C GLY A 196 10.33 46.11 1.83
N HIS A 197 9.43 45.27 2.36
CA HIS A 197 9.22 45.06 3.79
C HIS A 197 9.63 43.66 4.29
N ILE A 198 10.08 42.76 3.41
CA ILE A 198 10.43 41.39 3.83
C ILE A 198 11.77 41.36 4.55
N SER A 199 11.92 40.39 5.46
CA SER A 199 13.19 40.15 6.14
C SER A 199 14.24 39.56 5.19
N ALA A 200 15.53 39.70 5.54
CA ALA A 200 16.62 39.09 4.76
C ALA A 200 16.52 37.55 4.69
N ALA A 201 15.92 36.92 5.70
CA ALA A 201 15.66 35.48 5.71
C ALA A 201 14.60 35.10 4.68
N GLU A 202 13.47 35.83 4.64
CA GLU A 202 12.42 35.63 3.63
C GLU A 202 12.91 35.95 2.21
N GLU A 203 13.76 36.95 2.03
CA GLU A 203 14.42 37.22 0.75
C GLU A 203 15.26 36.02 0.30
N LEU A 204 16.08 35.43 1.19
CA LEU A 204 16.87 34.25 0.87
C LEU A 204 15.98 33.03 0.52
N GLU A 205 14.87 32.85 1.24
CA GLU A 205 13.89 31.80 0.91
C GLU A 205 13.24 32.02 -0.46
N LEU A 206 12.93 33.26 -0.83
CA LEU A 206 12.38 33.58 -2.15
C LEU A 206 13.40 33.38 -3.27
N ILE A 207 14.68 33.70 -3.04
CA ILE A 207 15.77 33.42 -3.99
C ILE A 207 15.90 31.90 -4.19
N GLN A 208 15.91 31.13 -3.11
CA GLN A 208 16.00 29.67 -3.19
C GLN A 208 14.78 29.08 -3.91
N PHE A 209 13.58 29.58 -3.62
CA PHE A 209 12.36 29.19 -4.33
C PHE A 209 12.41 29.53 -5.82
N ALA A 210 12.93 30.71 -6.20
CA ALA A 210 13.11 31.10 -7.60
C ALA A 210 14.08 30.17 -8.34
N LYS A 211 15.14 29.69 -7.66
CA LYS A 211 16.08 28.69 -8.21
C LYS A 211 15.41 27.34 -8.44
N GLU A 212 14.62 26.87 -7.48
CA GLU A 212 13.87 25.63 -7.62
C GLU A 212 12.84 25.72 -8.76
N LEU A 213 12.19 26.88 -8.90
CA LEU A 213 11.29 27.18 -10.01
C LEU A 213 11.98 27.09 -11.36
N ILE A 214 13.12 27.78 -11.54
CA ILE A 214 13.81 27.75 -12.84
C ILE A 214 14.35 26.36 -13.15
N ASP A 215 14.87 25.64 -12.16
CA ASP A 215 15.36 24.27 -12.39
C ASP A 215 14.21 23.33 -12.77
N MET A 216 13.01 23.52 -12.21
CA MET A 216 11.80 22.82 -12.66
C MET A 216 11.35 23.23 -14.06
N GLU A 217 11.37 24.52 -14.41
CA GLU A 217 11.06 24.98 -15.77
C GLU A 217 12.03 24.40 -16.80
N ILE A 218 13.32 24.41 -16.47
CA ILE A 218 14.38 23.78 -17.27
C ILE A 218 14.09 22.30 -17.45
N LYS A 219 13.81 21.56 -16.37
CA LYS A 219 13.46 20.13 -16.45
C LYS A 219 12.20 19.89 -17.28
N PHE A 220 11.17 20.71 -17.08
CA PHE A 220 9.89 20.61 -17.78
C PHE A 220 10.07 20.82 -19.29
N HIS A 221 10.87 21.82 -19.68
CA HIS A 221 11.10 22.17 -21.07
C HIS A 221 12.18 21.34 -21.77
N LEU A 222 13.19 20.85 -21.05
CA LEU A 222 14.36 20.18 -21.63
C LEU A 222 14.37 18.66 -21.44
N ASN A 223 13.61 18.12 -20.48
CA ASN A 223 13.55 16.70 -20.14
C ASN A 223 14.91 15.99 -20.20
N GLU A 224 15.85 16.40 -19.34
CA GLU A 224 17.18 15.79 -19.25
C GLU A 224 17.11 14.26 -18.99
N ASP A 225 16.02 13.76 -18.37
CA ASP A 225 15.83 12.34 -18.06
C ASP A 225 15.47 11.47 -19.28
N LEU A 226 15.28 12.03 -20.48
CA LEU A 226 15.25 11.25 -21.73
C LEU A 226 16.67 10.85 -22.21
N LEU A 227 17.73 11.31 -21.53
CA LEU A 227 19.12 10.90 -21.80
C LEU A 227 19.66 9.83 -20.84
N ASP A 228 18.96 9.51 -19.74
CA ASP A 228 19.38 8.41 -18.85
C ASP A 228 18.17 7.65 -18.26
N ASP A 229 18.16 6.34 -18.47
CA ASP A 229 17.05 5.42 -18.25
C ASP A 229 16.45 5.47 -16.81
N GLY A 230 15.13 5.71 -16.73
CA GLY A 230 14.25 4.80 -15.99
C GLY A 230 13.77 5.17 -14.58
N THR A 231 13.91 6.41 -14.10
CA THR A 231 13.38 6.79 -12.76
C THR A 231 12.26 7.83 -12.88
N PHE A 232 11.03 7.46 -12.53
CA PHE A 232 9.86 8.35 -12.54
C PHE A 232 9.53 8.80 -11.11
N PHE A 233 9.39 10.11 -10.87
CA PHE A 233 8.94 10.67 -9.59
C PHE A 233 7.41 10.83 -9.60
N TYR A 234 6.69 10.35 -8.56
CA TYR A 234 5.22 10.44 -8.52
C TYR A 234 4.76 11.09 -7.22
N THR A 235 4.40 12.37 -7.28
CA THR A 235 3.75 13.03 -6.14
C THR A 235 2.29 12.59 -6.03
N VAL A 236 1.88 12.10 -4.85
CA VAL A 236 0.57 11.48 -4.63
C VAL A 236 -0.53 12.54 -4.56
N LYS A 237 -1.20 12.80 -5.69
CA LYS A 237 -2.55 13.37 -5.69
C LYS A 237 -3.49 12.39 -6.39
N ARG A 238 -4.46 11.86 -5.63
CA ARG A 238 -5.59 10.98 -6.01
C ARG A 238 -5.50 10.42 -7.43
N PHE A 239 -4.98 9.20 -7.55
CA PHE A 239 -5.02 8.45 -8.80
C PHE A 239 -6.48 8.18 -9.20
N ALA A 240 -6.87 8.61 -10.41
CA ALA A 240 -8.04 8.03 -11.08
C ALA A 240 -7.75 6.59 -11.57
N SER A 241 -6.47 6.28 -11.82
CA SER A 241 -5.98 4.97 -12.25
C SER A 241 -4.58 4.72 -11.65
N PRO A 242 -4.37 3.70 -10.79
CA PRO A 242 -3.06 3.41 -10.21
C PRO A 242 -2.10 2.82 -11.27
N PRO A 243 -0.77 3.08 -11.17
CA PRO A 243 0.23 2.56 -12.11
C PRO A 243 0.35 1.03 -12.07
N GLU A 244 0.70 0.43 -13.21
CA GLU A 244 0.76 -1.03 -13.38
C GLU A 244 1.95 -1.71 -12.67
N SER A 245 2.99 -0.95 -12.29
CA SER A 245 4.18 -1.45 -11.60
C SER A 245 4.55 -0.61 -10.37
N PRO A 246 4.71 -1.21 -9.17
CA PRO A 246 5.00 -0.50 -7.93
C PRO A 246 6.49 -0.22 -7.67
N ILE A 247 7.40 -0.62 -8.57
CA ILE A 247 8.85 -0.64 -8.27
C ILE A 247 9.49 0.76 -8.25
N ASN A 248 8.88 1.78 -8.88
CA ASN A 248 9.49 3.10 -9.09
C ASN A 248 8.68 4.28 -8.48
N CYS A 249 7.91 4.08 -7.40
CA CYS A 249 7.17 5.18 -6.76
C CYS A 249 7.90 5.74 -5.53
N VAL A 250 8.39 6.99 -5.62
CA VAL A 250 8.79 7.80 -4.46
C VAL A 250 7.59 8.64 -4.01
N LEU A 251 7.11 8.44 -2.77
CA LEU A 251 5.89 9.06 -2.23
C LEU A 251 6.19 10.45 -1.64
N PHE A 252 5.53 11.51 -2.14
CA PHE A 252 5.48 12.82 -1.48
C PHE A 252 4.07 13.09 -0.93
N GLU A 253 3.98 13.46 0.36
CA GLU A 253 2.72 13.67 1.10
C GLU A 253 2.20 15.12 0.99
N ASP A 254 0.91 15.28 0.71
CA ASP A 254 0.19 16.56 0.81
C ASP A 254 -0.06 16.91 2.30
N SER A 255 -0.23 18.19 2.65
CA SER A 255 -0.28 18.68 4.05
C SER A 255 -1.29 18.01 5.00
N LEU A 256 -2.43 17.52 4.50
CA LEU A 256 -3.42 16.80 5.33
C LEU A 256 -2.99 15.34 5.56
N THR A 257 -2.48 14.69 4.51
CA THR A 257 -1.80 13.40 4.60
C THR A 257 -0.54 13.48 5.45
N GLY A 258 0.17 14.62 5.44
CA GLY A 258 1.35 14.87 6.23
C GLY A 258 1.08 15.01 7.72
N ILE A 259 -0.08 15.54 8.14
CA ILE A 259 -0.47 15.50 9.56
C ILE A 259 -0.77 14.05 9.97
N THR A 260 -1.51 13.29 9.17
CA THR A 260 -1.75 11.87 9.46
C THR A 260 -0.48 11.03 9.38
N GLY A 261 0.44 11.34 8.47
CA GLY A 261 1.74 10.71 8.29
C GLY A 261 2.69 11.02 9.44
N ALA A 262 2.73 12.27 9.90
CA ALA A 262 3.46 12.68 11.09
C ALA A 262 2.92 12.01 12.35
N VAL A 263 1.59 11.94 12.51
CA VAL A 263 0.96 11.22 13.63
C VAL A 263 1.27 9.73 13.57
N ALA A 264 1.14 9.09 12.41
CA ALA A 264 1.48 7.68 12.24
C ALA A 264 2.97 7.41 12.50
N SER A 265 3.86 8.28 12.02
CA SER A 265 5.31 8.19 12.24
C SER A 265 5.67 8.38 13.72
N ALA A 266 5.01 9.32 14.40
CA ALA A 266 5.18 9.52 15.85
C ALA A 266 4.72 8.28 16.63
N LEU A 267 3.61 7.66 16.25
CA LEU A 267 3.09 6.45 16.88
C LEU A 267 3.98 5.22 16.61
N LEU A 268 4.54 5.08 15.41
CA LEU A 268 5.55 4.06 15.10
C LEU A 268 6.84 4.26 15.89
N THR A 269 7.27 5.51 16.06
CA THR A 269 8.43 5.86 16.87
C THR A 269 8.17 5.50 18.34
N MET A 270 6.99 5.86 18.87
CA MET A 270 6.56 5.46 20.22
C MET A 270 6.52 3.95 20.39
N MET A 271 6.01 3.21 19.40
CA MET A 271 5.96 1.74 19.41
C MET A 271 7.37 1.13 19.43
N SER A 272 8.30 1.68 18.64
CA SER A 272 9.70 1.25 18.59
C SER A 272 10.42 1.52 19.92
N VAL A 273 10.25 2.71 20.48
CA VAL A 273 10.81 3.08 21.79
C VAL A 273 10.24 2.18 22.89
N ALA A 274 8.92 1.95 22.93
CA ALA A 274 8.29 1.07 23.90
C ALA A 274 8.85 -0.37 23.81
N SER A 275 9.09 -0.88 22.60
CA SER A 275 9.69 -2.20 22.38
C SER A 275 11.10 -2.32 22.94
N LEU A 276 11.92 -1.27 22.80
CA LEU A 276 13.26 -1.21 23.39
C LEU A 276 13.20 -1.14 24.92
N LEU A 277 12.27 -0.36 25.47
CA LEU A 277 12.10 -0.18 26.91
C LEU A 277 11.60 -1.46 27.63
N VAL A 278 10.90 -2.36 26.93
CA VAL A 278 10.49 -3.67 27.47
C VAL A 278 11.71 -4.47 27.95
N SER A 279 12.78 -4.51 27.16
CA SER A 279 14.03 -5.22 27.48
C SER A 279 14.76 -4.64 28.70
N TRP A 280 14.48 -3.41 29.08
CA TRP A 280 15.05 -2.74 30.26
C TRP A 280 14.11 -2.70 31.47
N SER A 281 12.90 -3.24 31.34
CA SER A 281 11.93 -3.23 32.43
C SER A 281 12.26 -4.27 33.50
N GLN A 282 12.60 -3.81 34.71
CA GLN A 282 12.80 -4.68 35.89
C GLN A 282 11.53 -4.84 36.74
N ARG A 283 10.50 -4.01 36.48
CA ARG A 283 9.23 -4.01 37.22
C ARG A 283 8.08 -4.43 36.31
N LEU A 284 7.22 -5.30 36.81
CA LEU A 284 6.05 -5.79 36.09
C LEU A 284 5.10 -4.66 35.67
N SER A 285 4.95 -3.62 36.48
CA SER A 285 4.14 -2.45 36.14
C SER A 285 4.67 -1.69 34.92
N HIS A 286 5.99 -1.55 34.78
CA HIS A 286 6.61 -0.92 33.61
C HIS A 286 6.40 -1.78 32.36
N LEU A 287 6.52 -3.10 32.48
CA LEU A 287 6.23 -4.02 31.38
C LEU A 287 4.80 -3.84 30.86
N TYR A 288 3.80 -3.79 31.75
CA TYR A 288 2.42 -3.55 31.34
C TYR A 288 2.20 -2.17 30.71
N LEU A 289 2.83 -1.13 31.25
CA LEU A 289 2.76 0.22 30.70
C LEU A 289 3.32 0.27 29.27
N TYR A 290 4.52 -0.26 29.05
CA TYR A 290 5.16 -0.26 27.73
C TYR A 290 4.39 -1.13 26.73
N ASN A 291 3.86 -2.27 27.17
CA ASN A 291 3.02 -3.11 26.32
C ASN A 291 1.69 -2.41 25.96
N GLY A 292 1.14 -1.59 26.87
CA GLY A 292 -0.01 -0.73 26.60
C GLY A 292 0.29 0.34 25.54
N ILE A 293 1.42 1.04 25.67
CA ILE A 293 1.87 2.04 24.68
C ILE A 293 2.11 1.39 23.32
N PHE A 294 2.76 0.22 23.31
CA PHE A 294 2.97 -0.57 22.10
C PHE A 294 1.64 -0.95 21.45
N GLY A 295 0.67 -1.45 22.23
CA GLY A 295 -0.66 -1.81 21.75
C GLY A 295 -1.44 -0.64 21.14
N LEU A 296 -1.36 0.55 21.76
CA LEU A 296 -1.97 1.77 21.22
C LEU A 296 -1.33 2.19 19.89
N GLY A 297 0.01 2.19 19.82
CA GLY A 297 0.74 2.51 18.59
C GLY A 297 0.43 1.52 17.46
N ALA A 298 0.44 0.22 17.77
CA ALA A 298 0.12 -0.84 16.81
C ALA A 298 -1.33 -0.73 16.29
N GLY A 299 -2.29 -0.47 17.17
CA GLY A 299 -3.69 -0.29 16.79
C GLY A 299 -3.91 0.91 15.87
N ALA A 300 -3.30 2.04 16.20
CA ALA A 300 -3.37 3.23 15.36
C ALA A 300 -2.69 3.02 13.99
N TRP A 301 -1.53 2.37 13.96
CA TRP A 301 -0.82 2.04 12.72
C TRP A 301 -1.64 1.14 11.79
N ILE A 302 -2.26 0.08 12.32
CA ILE A 302 -3.10 -0.83 11.52
C ILE A 302 -4.25 -0.07 10.87
N ASN A 303 -4.90 0.83 11.62
CA ASN A 303 -6.01 1.63 11.11
C ASN A 303 -5.54 2.65 10.06
N ALA A 304 -4.46 3.39 10.33
CA ALA A 304 -3.90 4.35 9.39
C ALA A 304 -3.50 3.68 8.07
N LYS A 305 -2.79 2.56 8.14
CA LYS A 305 -2.41 1.74 6.98
C LYS A 305 -3.64 1.32 6.16
N ASN A 306 -4.71 0.87 6.82
CA ASN A 306 -5.93 0.45 6.12
C ASN A 306 -6.61 1.64 5.41
N VAL A 307 -6.70 2.80 6.06
CA VAL A 307 -7.24 4.03 5.45
C VAL A 307 -6.41 4.43 4.24
N TRP A 308 -5.08 4.50 4.37
CA TRP A 308 -4.20 4.81 3.25
C TRP A 308 -4.32 3.80 2.11
N THR A 309 -4.46 2.51 2.42
CA THR A 309 -4.67 1.48 1.40
C THR A 309 -5.98 1.70 0.64
N ILE A 310 -7.05 2.11 1.33
CA ILE A 310 -8.33 2.43 0.68
C ILE A 310 -8.20 3.69 -0.19
N GLU A 311 -7.51 4.71 0.30
CA GLU A 311 -7.33 5.97 -0.42
C GLU A 311 -6.43 5.83 -1.66
N LEU A 312 -5.34 5.05 -1.56
CA LEU A 312 -4.39 4.80 -2.66
C LEU A 312 -4.97 3.88 -3.74
N TRP A 313 -5.77 2.87 -3.36
CA TRP A 313 -6.32 1.87 -4.29
C TRP A 313 -7.85 1.85 -4.27
N GLN A 314 -8.51 2.98 -4.53
CA GLN A 314 -9.97 3.12 -4.41
C GLN A 314 -10.77 2.02 -5.12
N HIS A 315 -10.38 1.64 -6.34
CA HIS A 315 -11.09 0.63 -7.15
C HIS A 315 -10.70 -0.82 -6.88
N ARG A 316 -9.68 -1.09 -6.05
CA ARG A 316 -9.19 -2.45 -5.72
C ARG A 316 -8.73 -2.58 -4.27
N SER A 317 -9.27 -1.77 -3.36
CA SER A 317 -8.83 -1.73 -1.97
C SER A 317 -9.08 -3.06 -1.25
N ALA A 318 -10.18 -3.76 -1.56
CA ALA A 318 -10.52 -5.04 -0.95
C ALA A 318 -9.44 -6.13 -1.10
N PRO A 319 -8.97 -6.49 -2.32
CA PRO A 319 -7.90 -7.48 -2.48
C PRO A 319 -6.57 -7.01 -1.88
N VAL A 320 -6.25 -5.72 -1.93
CA VAL A 320 -5.01 -5.19 -1.32
C VAL A 320 -5.06 -5.27 0.21
N LEU A 321 -6.20 -4.97 0.82
CA LEU A 321 -6.43 -5.14 2.27
C LEU A 321 -6.33 -6.61 2.68
N GLN A 322 -6.88 -7.54 1.87
CA GLN A 322 -6.76 -8.98 2.11
C GLN A 322 -5.30 -9.45 2.04
N LEU A 323 -4.53 -8.98 1.05
CA LEU A 323 -3.10 -9.27 0.96
C LEU A 323 -2.33 -8.70 2.15
N SER A 324 -2.67 -7.48 2.57
CA SER A 324 -2.07 -6.86 3.75
C SER A 324 -2.37 -7.64 5.04
N ALA A 325 -3.59 -8.14 5.19
CA ALA A 325 -3.98 -9.01 6.30
C ALA A 325 -3.26 -10.38 6.24
N LEU A 326 -3.07 -10.94 5.05
CA LEU A 326 -2.28 -12.15 4.85
C LEU A 326 -0.83 -11.95 5.31
N MET A 327 -0.18 -10.84 4.93
CA MET A 327 1.18 -10.53 5.37
C MET A 327 1.29 -10.37 6.88
N PHE A 328 0.30 -9.74 7.52
CA PHE A 328 0.22 -9.69 8.98
C PHE A 328 0.11 -11.09 9.61
N GLY A 329 -0.68 -11.98 8.99
CA GLY A 329 -0.76 -13.39 9.39
C GLY A 329 0.56 -14.14 9.25
N VAL A 330 1.28 -13.94 8.15
CA VAL A 330 2.63 -14.50 7.94
C VAL A 330 3.60 -14.03 9.02
N GLY A 331 3.62 -12.72 9.32
CA GLY A 331 4.44 -12.16 10.40
C GLY A 331 4.11 -12.77 11.77
N SER A 332 2.83 -13.00 12.05
CA SER A 332 2.37 -13.63 13.30
C SER A 332 2.81 -15.10 13.45
N ILE A 333 3.08 -15.78 12.33
CA ILE A 333 3.64 -17.14 12.31
C ILE A 333 5.16 -17.10 12.44
N LEU A 334 5.82 -16.20 11.70
CA LEU A 334 7.29 -16.10 11.67
C LEU A 334 7.87 -15.57 12.98
N GLY A 335 7.21 -14.62 13.65
CA GLY A 335 7.69 -14.02 14.90
C GLY A 335 8.06 -15.07 15.97
N PRO A 336 7.11 -15.93 16.39
CA PRO A 336 7.41 -17.00 17.36
C PRO A 336 8.49 -17.98 16.89
N LEU A 337 8.62 -18.23 15.59
CA LEU A 337 9.66 -19.11 15.04
C LEU A 337 11.06 -18.48 15.11
N ILE A 338 11.15 -17.16 14.94
CA ILE A 338 12.38 -16.39 15.10
C ILE A 338 12.77 -16.30 16.57
N ASP A 339 11.79 -16.17 17.47
CA ASP A 339 12.02 -16.05 18.91
C ASP A 339 12.33 -17.39 19.59
N ASP A 340 11.86 -18.52 19.04
CA ASP A 340 12.00 -19.87 19.61
C ASP A 340 13.44 -20.22 20.08
N PRO A 341 14.50 -19.97 19.30
CA PRO A 341 15.87 -20.25 19.72
C PRO A 341 16.32 -19.45 20.96
N TYR A 342 15.82 -18.22 21.12
CA TYR A 342 16.18 -17.33 22.23
C TYR A 342 15.42 -17.67 23.51
N LEU A 343 14.22 -18.26 23.39
CA LEU A 343 13.41 -18.71 24.53
C LEU A 343 13.92 -20.02 25.15
N ILE A 344 14.65 -20.85 24.39
CA ILE A 344 15.10 -22.18 24.83
C ILE A 344 16.45 -22.13 25.59
N GLY A 345 17.23 -21.04 25.45
CA GLY A 345 18.58 -20.91 26.01
C GLY A 345 18.70 -21.03 27.53
N HIS A 346 17.65 -20.71 28.30
CA HIS A 346 17.71 -20.70 29.77
C HIS A 346 17.15 -21.95 30.48
N ILE A 347 16.50 -22.86 29.76
CA ILE A 347 15.91 -24.05 30.42
C ILE A 347 16.96 -25.16 30.61
N LYS A 348 18.01 -25.21 29.77
CA LYS A 348 19.03 -26.27 29.87
C LYS A 348 19.98 -26.15 31.07
N GLN A 349 20.12 -24.97 31.68
CA GLN A 349 20.95 -24.80 32.88
C GLN A 349 20.24 -25.18 34.19
N LEU A 350 18.90 -25.26 34.20
CA LEU A 350 18.15 -25.66 35.39
C LEU A 350 17.99 -27.19 35.52
N THR A 351 18.38 -27.97 34.50
CA THR A 351 18.29 -29.44 34.52
C THR A 351 19.63 -30.16 34.68
N VAL A 352 20.72 -29.46 35.03
CA VAL A 352 22.07 -30.07 35.16
C VAL A 352 22.63 -30.03 36.60
N ILE A 353 21.80 -29.71 37.59
CA ILE A 353 22.16 -29.94 39.01
C ILE A 353 21.32 -31.12 39.53
N ASP A 354 21.58 -32.30 38.96
CA ASP A 354 21.37 -33.60 39.61
C ASP A 354 21.65 -34.68 38.56
N ASN A 355 22.89 -35.13 38.47
CA ASN A 355 23.21 -36.45 37.95
C ASN A 355 24.45 -36.97 38.69
N THR A 356 24.18 -37.77 39.71
CA THR A 356 25.03 -38.89 40.11
C THR A 356 25.29 -39.79 38.88
N PRO A 357 26.48 -40.36 38.72
CA PRO A 357 26.85 -41.13 37.54
C PRO A 357 26.26 -42.54 37.62
N ILE A 358 25.57 -42.97 36.56
CA ILE A 358 25.31 -44.39 36.30
C ILE A 358 26.10 -44.77 35.06
N ASP A 359 27.12 -45.59 35.30
CA ASP A 359 27.92 -46.29 34.30
C ASP A 359 27.08 -47.30 33.51
N GLY A 360 27.49 -47.51 32.25
CA GLY A 360 27.24 -48.74 31.53
C GLY A 360 26.09 -48.70 30.53
N LEU A 361 26.44 -48.47 29.25
CA LEU A 361 26.17 -49.40 28.14
C LEU A 361 26.59 -48.75 26.82
N THR A 362 27.80 -49.11 26.39
CA THR A 362 28.26 -49.00 25.02
C THR A 362 27.58 -50.08 24.18
N GLY A 363 26.86 -49.67 23.13
CA GLY A 363 26.18 -50.59 22.22
C GLY A 363 25.91 -49.96 20.86
N ALA A 364 26.81 -50.24 19.92
CA ALA A 364 26.69 -50.21 18.46
C ALA A 364 25.70 -49.20 17.82
N VAL A 365 26.26 -48.09 17.32
CA VAL A 365 25.58 -47.16 16.41
C VAL A 365 25.56 -47.76 15.00
N ASP A 366 24.42 -48.32 14.59
CA ASP A 366 24.11 -48.65 13.19
C ASP A 366 23.86 -47.34 12.42
N LYS A 367 24.77 -47.00 11.50
CA LYS A 367 24.71 -45.82 10.63
C LYS A 367 23.73 -46.08 9.49
N ARG A 368 22.43 -46.02 9.76
CA ARG A 368 21.41 -45.78 8.72
C ARG A 368 20.82 -44.39 8.91
N ASN A 369 21.33 -43.47 8.09
CA ASN A 369 20.82 -42.12 7.90
C ASN A 369 19.39 -42.17 7.35
N HIS A 370 18.41 -42.26 8.25
CA HIS A 370 17.11 -41.64 8.00
C HIS A 370 17.23 -40.18 8.43
N HIS A 371 17.06 -39.26 7.48
CA HIS A 371 16.75 -37.87 7.76
C HIS A 371 15.53 -37.80 8.69
N LYS A 372 15.76 -37.78 10.01
CA LYS A 372 14.77 -37.37 10.99
C LYS A 372 14.52 -35.88 10.77
N LYS A 373 13.61 -35.55 9.84
CA LYS A 373 12.94 -34.25 9.87
C LYS A 373 12.44 -34.09 11.30
N LYS A 374 12.91 -33.05 11.99
CA LYS A 374 12.33 -32.63 13.28
C LYS A 374 10.85 -32.39 12.99
N GLN A 375 10.00 -33.33 13.43
CA GLN A 375 8.56 -33.21 13.24
C GLN A 375 8.11 -32.00 14.04
N GLN A 376 7.59 -31.00 13.33
CA GLN A 376 7.10 -29.79 13.93
C GLN A 376 5.79 -30.13 14.64
N ILE A 377 5.78 -30.06 15.97
CA ILE A 377 4.59 -30.37 16.75
C ILE A 377 3.57 -29.25 16.58
N VAL A 378 2.50 -29.53 15.83
CA VAL A 378 1.35 -28.65 15.62
C VAL A 378 0.47 -28.62 16.88
N LYS A 379 0.15 -27.40 17.38
CA LYS A 379 -0.83 -27.17 18.46
C LYS A 379 -2.23 -27.59 17.97
N ASN A 380 -3.05 -28.18 18.84
CA ASN A 380 -4.38 -28.70 18.51
C ASN A 380 -4.43 -29.86 17.51
N GLN A 381 -3.36 -30.63 17.36
CA GLN A 381 -3.36 -31.91 16.63
C GLN A 381 -3.23 -33.11 17.58
N ARG A 382 -3.78 -34.26 17.18
CA ARG A 382 -3.64 -35.54 17.87
C ARG A 382 -2.34 -36.25 17.50
N TYR A 383 -1.75 -36.86 18.50
CA TYR A 383 -0.53 -37.67 18.37
C TYR A 383 -0.75 -39.05 18.97
N PHE A 384 0.10 -39.98 18.56
CA PHE A 384 0.32 -41.21 19.31
C PHE A 384 1.36 -40.93 20.39
N GLY A 385 0.96 -41.06 21.66
CA GLY A 385 1.82 -40.82 22.82
C GLY A 385 2.18 -42.10 23.55
N GLU A 386 3.42 -42.19 24.01
CA GLU A 386 3.91 -43.18 24.96
C GLU A 386 4.09 -42.53 26.32
N PHE A 387 3.58 -43.16 27.37
CA PHE A 387 3.52 -42.62 28.73
C PHE A 387 4.23 -43.55 29.71
N ARG A 388 4.79 -42.97 30.77
CA ARG A 388 5.28 -43.69 31.96
C ARG A 388 4.83 -42.94 33.20
N CYS A 389 4.22 -43.66 34.12
CA CYS A 389 3.86 -43.11 35.41
C CYS A 389 5.11 -42.89 36.27
N HIS A 390 5.27 -41.70 36.85
CA HIS A 390 6.39 -41.40 37.75
C HIS A 390 6.27 -42.17 39.08
N GLU A 391 5.07 -42.34 39.61
CA GLU A 391 4.85 -43.06 40.87
C GLU A 391 5.02 -44.58 40.75
N CYS A 392 4.36 -45.23 39.78
CA CYS A 392 4.33 -46.70 39.70
C CYS A 392 5.15 -47.28 38.55
N SER A 393 5.85 -46.45 37.77
CA SER A 393 6.63 -46.83 36.59
C SER A 393 5.89 -47.57 35.47
N TRP A 394 4.56 -47.75 35.56
CA TRP A 394 3.75 -48.39 34.52
C TRP A 394 3.81 -47.61 33.22
N ARG A 395 3.98 -48.32 32.10
CA ARG A 395 4.07 -47.75 30.75
C ARG A 395 2.83 -48.12 29.94
N TRP A 396 2.35 -47.17 29.13
CA TRP A 396 1.25 -47.40 28.21
C TRP A 396 1.38 -46.50 26.98
N SER A 397 0.59 -46.77 25.95
CA SER A 397 0.49 -45.92 24.78
C SER A 397 -0.95 -45.57 24.45
N SER A 398 -1.16 -44.44 23.77
CA SER A 398 -2.49 -43.95 23.43
C SER A 398 -2.48 -43.10 22.17
N GLY A 399 -3.45 -43.34 21.28
CA GLY A 399 -3.71 -42.50 20.11
C GLY A 399 -4.46 -41.20 20.42
N TYR A 400 -4.74 -40.93 21.70
CA TYR A 400 -5.45 -39.75 22.18
C TYR A 400 -4.51 -38.83 22.96
N CYS A 401 -3.28 -38.64 22.44
CA CYS A 401 -2.28 -37.78 23.04
C CYS A 401 -2.32 -36.38 22.41
N TRP A 402 -2.14 -35.36 23.25
CA TRP A 402 -2.14 -33.95 22.86
C TRP A 402 -1.00 -33.23 23.60
N LEU A 403 -0.33 -32.30 22.94
CA LEU A 403 0.91 -31.67 23.41
C LEU A 403 0.85 -31.08 24.84
N SER A 404 -0.33 -30.67 25.30
CA SER A 404 -0.50 -29.99 26.60
C SER A 404 -1.37 -30.77 27.59
N PHE A 405 -1.71 -32.02 27.30
CA PHE A 405 -2.66 -32.79 28.13
C PHE A 405 -2.04 -34.10 28.64
N LYS A 406 -2.30 -34.39 29.91
CA LYS A 406 -1.86 -35.60 30.60
C LYS A 406 -2.88 -36.73 30.40
N GLN A 407 -2.42 -37.96 30.63
CA GLN A 407 -3.29 -39.12 30.78
C GLN A 407 -3.15 -39.72 32.18
N GLN A 408 -4.27 -40.20 32.71
CA GLN A 408 -4.32 -40.81 34.03
C GLN A 408 -3.84 -42.27 33.94
N CYS A 409 -2.85 -42.62 34.76
CA CYS A 409 -2.33 -43.97 34.86
C CYS A 409 -3.44 -44.95 35.29
N LYS A 410 -3.66 -46.03 34.53
CA LYS A 410 -4.70 -47.02 34.86
C LYS A 410 -4.38 -47.79 36.16
N LYS A 411 -3.11 -47.86 36.58
CA LYS A 411 -2.68 -48.62 37.77
C LYS A 411 -2.82 -47.84 39.08
N CYS A 412 -2.43 -46.57 39.11
CA CYS A 412 -2.39 -45.78 40.35
C CYS A 412 -3.19 -44.46 40.30
N GLY A 413 -3.85 -44.15 39.19
CA GLY A 413 -4.67 -42.94 39.06
C GLY A 413 -3.89 -41.62 38.94
N GLN A 414 -2.56 -41.65 38.89
CA GLN A 414 -1.75 -40.43 38.77
C GLN A 414 -1.63 -39.93 37.34
N TRP A 415 -1.61 -38.61 37.18
CA TRP A 415 -1.50 -37.97 35.86
C TRP A 415 -0.06 -37.97 35.35
N SER A 416 0.12 -38.45 34.13
CA SER A 416 1.45 -38.53 33.50
C SER A 416 1.46 -37.81 32.16
N GLN A 417 2.56 -37.12 31.89
CA GLN A 417 2.85 -36.57 30.57
C GLN A 417 3.41 -37.65 29.64
N PRO A 418 3.23 -37.50 28.31
CA PRO A 418 3.86 -38.40 27.36
C PRO A 418 5.38 -38.23 27.41
N ILE A 419 6.12 -39.34 27.43
CA ILE A 419 7.59 -39.34 27.28
C ILE A 419 7.96 -39.18 25.80
N ASN A 420 7.16 -39.76 24.92
CA ASN A 420 7.39 -39.72 23.48
C ASN A 420 6.07 -39.48 22.75
N MET A 421 6.12 -38.70 21.68
CA MET A 421 4.98 -38.42 20.82
C MET A 421 5.41 -38.56 19.36
N ARG A 422 4.55 -39.18 18.56
CA ARG A 422 4.71 -39.27 17.11
C ARG A 422 3.40 -38.94 16.42
N GLU A 423 3.48 -38.44 15.19
CA GLU A 423 2.30 -38.21 14.36
C GLU A 423 1.45 -39.47 14.26
N LEU A 424 0.14 -39.28 14.30
CA LEU A 424 -0.80 -40.38 14.11
C LEU A 424 -0.77 -40.75 12.62
N ASP A 425 -0.34 -41.96 12.28
CA ASP A 425 -0.36 -42.42 10.88
C ASP A 425 -1.78 -42.25 10.31
N LYS A 426 -1.88 -41.75 9.08
CA LYS A 426 -3.17 -41.50 8.39
C LYS A 426 -4.04 -42.76 8.23
N SER A 427 -3.48 -43.94 8.47
CA SER A 427 -4.21 -45.21 8.58
C SER A 427 -4.93 -45.40 9.92
N GLY A 428 -4.98 -44.37 10.78
CA GLY A 428 -5.69 -44.32 12.07
C GLY A 428 -7.21 -44.51 12.03
N LEU A 429 -7.76 -45.07 10.94
CA LEU A 429 -9.02 -45.76 10.99
C LEU A 429 -8.91 -46.84 12.07
N VAL A 430 -9.80 -46.74 13.06
CA VAL A 430 -9.91 -47.68 14.17
C VAL A 430 -9.98 -49.08 13.60
N LYS A 431 -8.87 -49.84 13.66
CA LYS A 431 -8.93 -51.27 13.39
C LYS A 431 -9.96 -51.85 14.37
N PRO A 432 -10.98 -52.59 13.90
CA PRO A 432 -11.97 -53.19 14.78
C PRO A 432 -11.25 -54.06 15.82
N GLY A 433 -11.53 -53.81 17.11
CA GLY A 433 -10.89 -54.51 18.23
C GLY A 433 -9.99 -53.66 19.14
N ARG A 434 -9.85 -52.34 18.93
CA ARG A 434 -9.21 -51.46 19.93
C ARG A 434 -10.19 -51.03 21.02
N GLU A 435 -9.70 -50.99 22.26
CA GLU A 435 -10.47 -50.50 23.41
C GLU A 435 -11.00 -49.07 23.15
N PRO A 436 -12.26 -48.78 23.56
CA PRO A 436 -12.83 -47.44 23.43
C PRO A 436 -12.00 -46.40 24.18
N HIS A 437 -12.06 -45.15 23.71
CA HIS A 437 -11.35 -44.05 24.35
C HIS A 437 -11.84 -43.85 25.79
N GLN A 438 -10.94 -43.97 26.76
CA GLN A 438 -11.25 -43.75 28.18
C GLN A 438 -11.26 -42.24 28.46
N THR A 439 -12.40 -41.60 28.20
CA THR A 439 -12.60 -40.14 28.31
C THR A 439 -12.36 -39.62 29.72
N ASP A 440 -12.70 -40.41 30.73
CA ASP A 440 -12.46 -40.14 32.15
C ASP A 440 -10.96 -40.03 32.49
N LYS A 441 -10.08 -40.71 31.76
CA LYS A 441 -8.62 -40.71 31.99
C LYS A 441 -7.85 -39.78 31.07
N CYS A 442 -8.55 -39.04 30.21
CA CYS A 442 -7.96 -38.06 29.31
C CYS A 442 -8.18 -36.64 29.85
N GLN A 443 -7.09 -35.92 30.16
CA GLN A 443 -7.22 -34.56 30.70
C GLN A 443 -7.91 -33.61 29.70
N LYS A 444 -7.72 -33.83 28.40
CA LYS A 444 -8.39 -33.04 27.36
C LYS A 444 -9.90 -33.26 27.34
N CYS A 445 -10.35 -34.52 27.43
CA CYS A 445 -11.79 -34.81 27.49
C CYS A 445 -12.41 -34.17 28.73
N ARG A 446 -11.73 -34.24 29.89
CA ARG A 446 -12.18 -33.55 31.10
C ARG A 446 -12.27 -32.03 30.93
N SER A 447 -11.29 -31.40 30.28
CA SER A 447 -11.34 -29.95 30.05
C SER A 447 -12.41 -29.54 29.03
N LEU A 448 -12.71 -30.40 28.06
CA LEU A 448 -13.72 -30.13 27.03
C LEU A 448 -15.15 -30.42 27.51
N GLY A 449 -15.33 -31.33 28.45
CA GLY A 449 -16.65 -31.85 28.84
C GLY A 449 -17.24 -32.83 27.83
N TYR A 450 -16.50 -33.22 26.79
CA TYR A 450 -16.89 -34.21 25.77
C TYR A 450 -15.65 -34.95 25.23
N ASP A 451 -15.88 -36.00 24.45
CA ASP A 451 -14.83 -36.82 23.84
C ASP A 451 -13.94 -35.98 22.90
N CYS A 452 -12.63 -35.93 23.17
CA CYS A 452 -11.65 -35.17 22.37
C CYS A 452 -11.44 -35.71 20.95
N ASN A 453 -11.94 -36.91 20.63
CA ASN A 453 -12.02 -37.43 19.27
C ASN A 453 -13.19 -36.83 18.47
N GLN A 454 -14.16 -36.23 19.13
CA GLN A 454 -15.34 -35.64 18.52
C GLN A 454 -15.14 -34.14 18.30
N ASN A 455 -15.76 -33.60 17.25
CA ASN A 455 -15.84 -32.15 17.05
C ASN A 455 -16.65 -31.54 18.19
N LYS A 456 -16.41 -30.25 18.50
CA LYS A 456 -17.21 -29.51 19.46
C LYS A 456 -18.70 -29.65 19.11
N PRO A 457 -19.56 -30.04 20.07
CA PRO A 457 -20.99 -30.13 19.80
C PRO A 457 -21.52 -28.81 19.24
N GLY A 458 -22.14 -28.85 18.06
CA GLY A 458 -22.69 -27.68 17.36
C GLY A 458 -21.75 -26.92 16.43
N GLU A 459 -20.45 -27.22 16.40
CA GLU A 459 -19.52 -26.55 15.47
C GLU A 459 -19.59 -27.18 14.07
N LEU A 460 -20.03 -26.38 13.10
CA LEU A 460 -20.05 -26.74 11.69
C LEU A 460 -18.64 -26.57 11.10
N VAL A 461 -18.17 -27.58 10.38
CA VAL A 461 -16.83 -27.68 9.79
C VAL A 461 -17.00 -27.59 8.28
N ALA A 462 -16.19 -26.74 7.64
CA ALA A 462 -16.15 -26.64 6.19
C ALA A 462 -15.81 -28.01 5.56
N ASN A 463 -16.35 -28.30 4.38
CA ASN A 463 -16.14 -29.57 3.66
C ASN A 463 -16.54 -30.84 4.44
N LYS A 464 -17.50 -30.74 5.36
CA LYS A 464 -18.21 -31.90 5.91
C LYS A 464 -19.68 -31.87 5.51
N ARG A 465 -20.28 -33.05 5.35
CA ARG A 465 -21.72 -33.21 5.12
C ARG A 465 -22.52 -33.08 6.40
N TYR A 466 -23.66 -32.43 6.28
CA TYR A 466 -24.64 -32.19 7.33
C TYR A 466 -26.02 -32.59 6.85
N PHE A 467 -26.91 -32.81 7.81
CA PHE A 467 -28.34 -32.85 7.57
C PHE A 467 -28.85 -31.41 7.63
N GLY A 468 -29.40 -30.93 6.53
CA GLY A 468 -29.93 -29.57 6.39
C GLY A 468 -31.45 -29.56 6.26
N GLU A 469 -32.07 -28.61 6.95
CA GLU A 469 -33.48 -28.27 6.80
C GLU A 469 -33.57 -27.00 5.94
N PHE A 470 -34.46 -26.98 4.96
CA PHE A 470 -34.57 -25.89 4.00
C PHE A 470 -36.02 -25.40 3.91
N ARG A 471 -36.19 -24.07 3.87
CA ARG A 471 -37.49 -23.43 3.65
C ARG A 471 -37.36 -22.39 2.55
N CYS A 472 -38.11 -22.57 1.46
CA CYS A 472 -38.11 -21.60 0.36
C CYS A 472 -38.85 -20.32 0.79
N HIS A 473 -38.20 -19.16 0.67
CA HIS A 473 -38.83 -17.89 1.03
C HIS A 473 -39.97 -17.48 0.07
N LYS A 474 -39.95 -17.97 -1.19
CA LYS A 474 -40.93 -17.59 -2.23
C LYS A 474 -42.21 -18.43 -2.19
N CYS A 475 -42.07 -19.75 -2.13
CA CYS A 475 -43.22 -20.67 -2.18
C CYS A 475 -43.48 -21.40 -0.86
N HIS A 476 -42.72 -21.08 0.19
CA HIS A 476 -42.84 -21.64 1.55
C HIS A 476 -42.72 -23.16 1.67
N ARG A 477 -42.34 -23.87 0.60
CA ARG A 477 -42.05 -25.31 0.66
C ARG A 477 -40.90 -25.59 1.61
N HIS A 478 -41.04 -26.67 2.37
CA HIS A 478 -40.07 -27.20 3.31
C HIS A 478 -39.52 -28.54 2.82
N TRP A 479 -38.21 -28.76 2.93
CA TRP A 479 -37.58 -30.04 2.61
C TRP A 479 -36.32 -30.28 3.43
N TYR A 480 -35.86 -31.52 3.41
CA TYR A 480 -34.69 -31.99 4.13
C TYR A 480 -33.66 -32.58 3.17
N SER A 481 -32.38 -32.50 3.51
CA SER A 481 -31.30 -33.07 2.70
C SER A 481 -30.14 -33.55 3.56
N ALA A 482 -29.73 -34.80 3.33
CA ALA A 482 -28.51 -35.41 3.87
C ALA A 482 -27.23 -34.98 3.11
N ALA A 483 -27.39 -34.18 2.06
CA ALA A 483 -26.30 -33.63 1.24
C ALA A 483 -26.20 -32.10 1.42
N CYS A 484 -26.30 -31.62 2.66
CA CYS A 484 -26.11 -30.21 3.00
C CYS A 484 -24.64 -29.94 3.34
N TRP A 485 -24.11 -28.81 2.86
CA TRP A 485 -22.71 -28.40 3.06
C TRP A 485 -22.67 -26.94 3.52
N LEU A 486 -21.77 -26.64 4.45
CA LEU A 486 -21.63 -25.27 4.97
C LEU A 486 -21.29 -24.30 3.85
N GLY A 487 -22.11 -23.25 3.69
CA GLY A 487 -21.94 -22.22 2.66
C GLY A 487 -22.51 -22.55 1.27
N PHE A 488 -23.19 -23.69 1.11
CA PHE A 488 -23.83 -24.10 -0.15
C PHE A 488 -25.35 -24.14 -0.04
N LYS A 489 -26.02 -23.64 -1.08
CA LYS A 489 -27.48 -23.55 -1.17
C LYS A 489 -28.08 -24.73 -1.94
N GLN A 490 -29.39 -24.93 -1.76
CA GLN A 490 -30.19 -25.83 -2.60
C GLN A 490 -31.32 -25.09 -3.29
N GLN A 491 -31.62 -25.50 -4.52
CA GLN A 491 -32.65 -24.88 -5.33
C GLN A 491 -34.01 -25.54 -5.07
N CYS A 492 -35.04 -24.73 -4.82
CA CYS A 492 -36.38 -25.22 -4.51
C CYS A 492 -37.04 -25.90 -5.71
N ASN A 493 -37.56 -27.11 -5.54
CA ASN A 493 -38.26 -27.86 -6.59
C ASN A 493 -39.54 -27.22 -7.13
N GLY A 494 -40.14 -26.26 -6.41
CA GLY A 494 -41.41 -25.64 -6.80
C GLY A 494 -41.29 -24.35 -7.60
N CYS A 495 -40.21 -23.59 -7.40
CA CYS A 495 -40.07 -22.25 -7.98
C CYS A 495 -38.64 -21.88 -8.39
N ASP A 496 -37.72 -22.85 -8.31
CA ASP A 496 -36.32 -22.77 -8.71
C ASP A 496 -35.52 -21.63 -8.06
N GLN A 497 -35.98 -21.12 -6.91
CA GLN A 497 -35.23 -20.17 -6.08
C GLN A 497 -34.23 -20.90 -5.18
N TRP A 498 -33.03 -20.33 -5.06
CA TRP A 498 -32.00 -20.81 -4.14
C TRP A 498 -32.39 -20.52 -2.69
N SER A 499 -32.22 -21.51 -1.82
CA SER A 499 -32.50 -21.38 -0.39
C SER A 499 -31.29 -21.83 0.42
N ASP A 500 -30.93 -21.00 1.38
CA ASP A 500 -29.99 -21.35 2.44
C ASP A 500 -30.65 -22.35 3.40
N PRO A 501 -29.88 -23.25 4.03
CA PRO A 501 -30.42 -24.13 5.07
C PRO A 501 -30.84 -23.28 6.27
N SER A 502 -32.08 -23.44 6.73
CA SER A 502 -32.60 -22.79 7.94
C SER A 502 -32.01 -23.41 9.21
N ASN A 503 -31.63 -24.67 9.15
CA ASN A 503 -30.99 -25.39 10.25
C ASN A 503 -30.02 -26.44 9.70
N MET A 504 -28.90 -26.64 10.38
CA MET A 504 -27.89 -27.63 10.02
C MET A 504 -27.44 -28.40 11.27
N ARG A 505 -27.39 -29.74 11.16
CA ARG A 505 -26.89 -30.62 12.22
C ARG A 505 -26.03 -31.74 11.67
N GLN A 506 -25.19 -32.32 12.53
CA GLN A 506 -24.39 -33.48 12.13
C GLN A 506 -25.28 -34.63 11.63
N LEU A 507 -24.82 -35.29 10.58
CA LEU A 507 -25.45 -36.46 10.00
C LEU A 507 -25.46 -37.59 11.05
N ARG A 508 -26.64 -38.11 11.37
CA ARG A 508 -26.83 -39.31 12.18
C ARG A 508 -26.82 -40.53 11.26
N PRO A 509 -26.50 -41.73 11.78
CA PRO A 509 -26.61 -42.96 10.98
C PRO A 509 -27.99 -43.14 10.33
N THR A 510 -29.05 -42.68 10.98
CA THR A 510 -30.45 -42.70 10.51
C THR A 510 -30.79 -41.64 9.47
N ASP A 511 -29.90 -40.66 9.25
CA ASP A 511 -30.12 -39.60 8.25
C ASP A 511 -29.54 -39.97 6.88
N HIS A 512 -28.83 -41.10 6.79
CA HIS A 512 -28.58 -41.69 5.50
C HIS A 512 -29.93 -41.98 4.85
N PRO A 513 -30.09 -41.71 3.55
CA PRO A 513 -31.27 -42.16 2.86
C PRO A 513 -31.29 -43.69 2.95
N ASP A 514 -32.09 -44.22 3.87
CA ASP A 514 -32.57 -45.60 3.82
C ASP A 514 -33.18 -45.77 2.44
N ASP A 515 -32.48 -46.49 1.56
CA ASP A 515 -32.91 -47.14 0.31
C ASP A 515 -33.89 -46.41 -0.64
N SER A 516 -34.13 -45.12 -0.44
CA SER A 516 -34.91 -44.31 -1.36
C SER A 516 -34.01 -44.03 -2.54
N HIS A 517 -34.15 -44.85 -3.57
CA HIS A 517 -33.50 -44.82 -4.89
C HIS A 517 -33.63 -43.49 -5.66
N VAL A 518 -34.01 -42.38 -5.01
CA VAL A 518 -34.13 -41.07 -5.64
C VAL A 518 -32.73 -40.49 -5.80
N PRO A 519 -32.22 -40.35 -7.05
CA PRO A 519 -30.89 -39.81 -7.27
C PRO A 519 -30.78 -38.39 -6.74
N HIS A 520 -29.62 -38.05 -6.17
CA HIS A 520 -29.32 -36.70 -5.74
C HIS A 520 -29.42 -35.74 -6.94
N ARG A 521 -30.28 -34.72 -6.83
CA ARG A 521 -30.54 -33.73 -7.90
C ARG A 521 -29.37 -32.76 -8.01
N MET A 522 -28.34 -33.16 -8.77
CA MET A 522 -27.10 -32.40 -8.94
C MET A 522 -27.32 -31.01 -9.53
N ASP A 523 -28.30 -30.88 -10.42
CA ASP A 523 -28.73 -29.62 -11.04
C ASP A 523 -29.23 -28.60 -10.01
N LYS A 524 -29.77 -29.06 -8.88
CA LYS A 524 -30.37 -28.23 -7.82
C LYS A 524 -29.51 -28.08 -6.57
N CYS A 525 -28.27 -28.56 -6.62
CA CYS A 525 -27.34 -28.53 -5.51
C CYS A 525 -26.11 -27.70 -5.87
N GLN A 526 -25.92 -26.55 -5.20
CA GLN A 526 -24.81 -25.64 -5.52
C GLN A 526 -23.45 -26.32 -5.31
N LYS A 527 -23.33 -27.25 -4.35
CA LYS A 527 -22.12 -28.03 -4.13
C LYS A 527 -21.82 -28.98 -5.29
N CYS A 528 -22.84 -29.65 -5.84
CA CYS A 528 -22.66 -30.52 -7.01
C CYS A 528 -22.26 -29.72 -8.25
N GLN A 529 -22.88 -28.55 -8.46
CA GLN A 529 -22.49 -27.65 -9.55
C GLN A 529 -21.03 -27.20 -9.41
N ALA A 530 -20.59 -26.87 -8.19
CA ALA A 530 -19.20 -26.48 -7.94
C ALA A 530 -18.19 -27.64 -8.09
N LEU A 531 -18.58 -28.87 -7.73
CA LEU A 531 -17.72 -30.05 -7.87
C LEU A 531 -17.71 -30.64 -9.28
N GLY A 532 -18.75 -30.40 -10.09
CA GLY A 532 -19.00 -31.15 -11.33
C GLY A 532 -19.37 -32.62 -11.08
N ALA A 533 -19.67 -33.02 -9.85
CA ALA A 533 -19.94 -34.40 -9.43
C ALA A 533 -20.94 -34.47 -8.27
N ASP A 534 -21.53 -35.66 -8.05
CA ASP A 534 -22.51 -35.90 -6.99
C ASP A 534 -21.88 -35.78 -5.59
N CYS A 535 -22.20 -34.71 -4.87
CA CYS A 535 -21.69 -34.44 -3.54
C CYS A 535 -22.24 -35.39 -2.45
N SER A 536 -23.19 -36.26 -2.78
CA SER A 536 -23.68 -37.30 -1.86
C SER A 536 -22.84 -38.58 -1.88
N ARG A 537 -21.98 -38.76 -2.89
CA ARG A 537 -21.04 -39.89 -2.92
C ARG A 537 -19.97 -39.71 -1.84
N ARG A 538 -19.69 -40.78 -1.10
CA ARG A 538 -18.59 -40.80 -0.12
C ARG A 538 -17.27 -40.76 -0.90
N ASP A 539 -16.41 -39.79 -0.57
CA ASP A 539 -14.95 -40.01 -0.62
C ASP A 539 -14.54 -40.86 0.58
#